data_AF-A0A0K8V1B4-F1
#
_entry.id   AF-A0A0K8V1B4-F1
#
_cell.length_a   1.000
_cell.length_b   1.000
_cell.length_c   1.000
_cell.angle_alpha   90.00
_cell.angle_beta   90.00
_cell.angle_gamma   90.00
#
_symmetry.space_group_name_H-M   'P 1'
#
loop_
_entity.id
_entity.type
_entity.pdbx_description
1 polymer ?
#
loop_
_entity_poly.entity_id
_entity_poly.type
_entity_poly.pdbx_seq_one_letter_code
_entity_poly.pdbx_strand_id
1 'polypeptide(L)'
;MGCAESKDGDEPQMNRPKYRTCTDTFWLAVFILFWLFLIVIAIFSFVYGNPLRVINGYDSFGNTCGVKRNEKFTNFPLSGMNTVDKPQLFYFDFKNPRQSIKICVKECPSRNITDVLELYRYYMDTNTKLCRYDFNMDTILNTNTKNIDEYFNYLGPCPKLPIYEESPVLHRCMPKGNNAKELYNLLNSWDIAQQFLADIYSTWHIVAIICGISLLISIALVTLMHWMSRIISWLICVLVIVASLALTAALWYAYYSIRNKSRVNAQFSMLEEFIRNEEAVYILAILATIALIVLVVIIYFLKNKLSGLSALFEEAGVCMMNLPGLLIAPLLAFAALALFLAFWVVVVICIATASAPGQSPIAPFDNTAAHQQPFPTDITPPKNTTDASFKTNLRVEYTDAKAIKSMFWIYVIGLIWTTEFIFACQQFSLAAAVAFWYFQKPTSTPTTYAIGKLLKYHLGTVAKGSFVITIFKIPRLILTYLYAK
;
A
#
# COMPACT_ATOMS: atom_id res chain seq x y z
N MET A 1 67.33 27.76 -50.33
CA MET A 1 66.54 28.05 -51.55
C MET A 1 65.40 27.03 -51.56
N GLY A 2 64.21 27.34 -51.02
CA GLY A 2 63.07 27.98 -51.71
C GLY A 2 62.18 26.87 -52.33
N CYS A 3 60.86 26.75 -52.17
CA CYS A 3 59.80 27.69 -51.79
C CYS A 3 58.56 26.92 -51.27
N ALA A 4 57.89 27.44 -50.24
CA ALA A 4 56.42 27.50 -50.13
C ALA A 4 56.08 28.36 -48.91
N GLU A 5 55.75 29.61 -49.20
CA GLU A 5 55.29 30.63 -48.28
C GLU A 5 53.82 30.34 -47.94
N SER A 6 53.55 29.89 -46.71
CA SER A 6 52.17 29.72 -46.22
C SER A 6 51.67 31.09 -45.74
N LYS A 7 50.78 31.70 -46.53
CA LYS A 7 50.00 32.86 -46.12
C LYS A 7 49.26 32.57 -44.81
N ASP A 8 49.50 33.42 -43.81
CA ASP A 8 48.55 33.68 -42.73
C ASP A 8 47.24 34.19 -43.34
N GLY A 9 46.12 33.58 -42.95
CA GLY A 9 44.79 34.03 -43.36
C GLY A 9 43.73 32.94 -43.18
N ASP A 10 43.00 33.06 -42.08
CA ASP A 10 41.79 32.32 -41.70
C ASP A 10 41.98 30.90 -41.13
N GLU A 11 42.25 30.85 -39.83
CA GLU A 11 41.79 29.76 -38.97
C GLU A 11 40.30 29.49 -39.24
N PRO A 12 39.86 28.23 -39.49
CA PRO A 12 38.45 27.92 -39.44
C PRO A 12 38.01 28.06 -37.99
N GLN A 13 37.28 29.15 -37.69
CA GLN A 13 36.61 29.37 -36.42
C GLN A 13 35.93 28.07 -35.99
N MET A 14 36.53 27.43 -34.98
CA MET A 14 36.00 26.23 -34.37
C MET A 14 34.60 26.57 -33.85
N ASN A 15 33.58 26.01 -34.51
CA ASN A 15 32.16 26.19 -34.24
C ASN A 15 31.87 26.38 -32.74
N ARG A 16 31.68 27.62 -32.31
CA ARG A 16 31.14 27.90 -30.97
C ARG A 16 29.78 27.18 -30.88
N PRO A 17 29.49 26.43 -29.80
CA PRO A 17 28.24 25.70 -29.73
C PRO A 17 27.07 26.68 -29.82
N LYS A 18 26.22 26.47 -30.84
CA LYS A 18 24.90 27.09 -31.02
C LYS A 18 24.21 27.16 -29.65
N TYR A 19 23.65 28.33 -29.30
CA TYR A 19 23.00 28.57 -28.00
C TYR A 19 22.12 27.37 -27.63
N ARG A 20 22.42 26.69 -26.52
CA ARG A 20 21.66 25.49 -26.13
C ARG A 20 20.30 25.94 -25.61
N THR A 21 19.24 25.53 -26.30
CA THR A 21 17.85 25.78 -25.92
C THR A 21 17.28 24.59 -25.16
N CYS A 22 16.24 24.82 -24.35
CA CYS A 22 15.51 23.75 -23.70
C CYS A 22 14.86 22.84 -24.75
N THR A 23 14.92 21.53 -24.54
CA THR A 23 14.36 20.52 -25.45
C THR A 23 12.96 20.10 -24.99
N ASP A 24 12.06 19.88 -25.96
CA ASP A 24 10.71 19.33 -25.74
C ASP A 24 9.90 20.06 -24.64
N THR A 25 9.93 21.39 -24.61
CA THR A 25 9.25 22.22 -23.58
C THR A 25 7.74 21.98 -23.47
N PHE A 26 7.09 21.64 -24.58
CA PHE A 26 5.68 21.23 -24.59
C PHE A 26 5.41 20.05 -23.65
N TRP A 27 6.24 18.99 -23.73
CA TRP A 27 6.07 17.79 -22.90
C TRP A 27 6.35 18.06 -21.43
N LEU A 28 7.28 18.97 -21.13
CA LEU A 28 7.48 19.45 -19.77
C LEU A 28 6.23 20.18 -19.24
N ALA A 29 5.61 21.03 -20.06
CA ALA A 29 4.39 21.74 -19.67
C ALA A 29 3.23 20.76 -19.40
N VAL A 30 3.06 19.73 -20.23
CA VAL A 30 2.05 18.67 -20.00
C VAL A 30 2.30 17.94 -18.69
N PHE A 31 3.56 17.58 -18.40
CA PHE A 31 3.91 16.92 -17.14
C PHE A 31 3.62 17.80 -15.92
N ILE A 32 3.95 19.10 -15.99
CA ILE A 32 3.64 20.06 -14.92
C ILE A 32 2.13 20.20 -14.73
N LEU A 33 1.36 20.34 -15.81
CA LEU A 33 -0.11 20.44 -15.74
C LEU A 33 -0.73 19.18 -15.13
N PHE A 34 -0.21 18.00 -15.50
CA PHE A 34 -0.63 16.74 -14.91
C PHE A 34 -0.35 16.69 -13.39
N TRP A 35 0.82 17.15 -12.96
CA TRP A 35 1.16 17.25 -11.54
C TRP A 35 0.29 18.25 -10.77
N LEU A 36 -0.01 19.41 -11.37
CA LEU A 36 -0.95 20.36 -10.78
C LEU A 36 -2.33 19.73 -10.58
N PHE A 37 -2.78 18.94 -11.55
CA PHE A 37 -4.03 18.19 -11.43
C PHE A 37 -3.98 17.12 -10.31
N LEU A 38 -2.87 16.38 -10.17
CA LEU A 38 -2.68 15.46 -9.05
C LEU A 38 -2.72 16.18 -7.69
N ILE A 39 -2.10 17.35 -7.58
CA ILE A 39 -2.12 18.16 -6.36
C ILE A 39 -3.55 18.61 -6.02
N VAL A 40 -4.34 19.02 -7.01
CA VAL A 40 -5.76 19.37 -6.80
C VAL A 40 -6.55 18.17 -6.25
N ILE A 41 -6.36 16.98 -6.83
CA ILE A 41 -6.98 15.74 -6.32
C ILE A 41 -6.51 15.46 -4.89
N ALA A 42 -5.21 15.65 -4.59
CA ALA A 42 -4.67 15.46 -3.24
C ALA A 42 -5.36 16.37 -2.22
N ILE A 43 -5.51 17.66 -2.54
CA ILE A 43 -6.18 18.64 -1.68
C ILE A 43 -7.62 18.20 -1.39
N PHE A 44 -8.40 17.87 -2.41
CA PHE A 44 -9.77 17.36 -2.20
C PHE A 44 -9.80 16.08 -1.38
N SER A 45 -8.83 15.18 -1.60
CA SER A 45 -8.71 13.94 -0.83
C SER A 45 -8.38 14.20 0.63
N PHE A 46 -7.56 15.20 0.95
CA PHE A 46 -7.30 15.59 2.34
C PHE A 46 -8.48 16.26 3.03
N VAL A 47 -9.32 16.98 2.27
CA VAL A 47 -10.51 17.64 2.81
C VAL A 47 -11.62 16.63 3.10
N TYR A 48 -11.86 15.68 2.19
CA TYR A 48 -12.96 14.70 2.31
C TYR A 48 -12.55 13.35 2.88
N GLY A 49 -11.26 13.03 2.88
CA GLY A 49 -10.70 11.81 3.42
C GLY A 49 -10.32 11.96 4.89
N ASN A 50 -10.58 10.92 5.68
CA ASN A 50 -10.12 10.85 7.05
C ASN A 50 -9.43 9.49 7.27
N PRO A 51 -8.09 9.42 7.18
CA PRO A 51 -7.34 8.17 7.27
C PRO A 51 -7.51 7.49 8.64
N LEU A 52 -7.77 8.26 9.70
CA LEU A 52 -7.96 7.73 11.05
C LEU A 52 -9.20 6.84 11.15
N ARG A 53 -10.22 7.02 10.28
CA ARG A 53 -11.41 6.14 10.24
C ARG A 53 -11.06 4.70 9.85
N VAL A 54 -10.01 4.48 9.05
CA VAL A 54 -9.55 3.13 8.68
C VAL A 54 -8.68 2.54 9.78
N ILE A 55 -7.76 3.32 10.34
CA ILE A 55 -6.84 2.85 11.37
C ILE A 55 -7.61 2.52 12.66
N ASN A 56 -8.35 3.48 13.20
CA ASN A 56 -8.98 3.37 14.51
C ASN A 56 -10.41 2.80 14.43
N GLY A 57 -11.04 2.84 13.26
CA GLY A 57 -12.47 2.58 13.14
C GLY A 57 -13.33 3.75 13.62
N TYR A 58 -14.62 3.69 13.28
CA TYR A 58 -15.61 4.67 13.70
C TYR A 58 -16.88 3.97 14.21
N ASP A 59 -17.58 4.59 15.15
CA ASP A 59 -18.81 4.08 15.77
C ASP A 59 -20.05 4.26 14.87
N SER A 60 -21.23 3.84 15.33
CA SER A 60 -22.49 4.02 14.59
C SER A 60 -22.97 5.48 14.53
N PHE A 61 -22.38 6.38 15.30
CA PHE A 61 -22.77 7.79 15.41
C PHE A 61 -21.82 8.73 14.66
N GLY A 62 -20.83 8.17 13.95
CA GLY A 62 -19.87 8.90 13.13
C GLY A 62 -18.60 9.34 13.84
N ASN A 63 -18.40 8.98 15.12
CA ASN A 63 -17.18 9.29 15.85
C ASN A 63 -16.09 8.25 15.54
N THR A 64 -14.90 8.74 15.18
CA THR A 64 -13.69 7.91 15.10
C THR A 64 -13.23 7.59 16.52
N CYS A 65 -12.74 6.38 16.79
CA CYS A 65 -12.27 6.00 18.12
C CYS A 65 -10.86 6.58 18.40
N GLY A 66 -10.56 6.92 19.64
CA GLY A 66 -9.23 7.40 20.06
C GLY A 66 -8.85 8.81 19.58
N VAL A 67 -9.81 9.67 19.20
CA VAL A 67 -9.51 11.03 18.69
C VAL A 67 -10.14 12.14 19.52
N LYS A 68 -9.46 13.29 19.57
CA LYS A 68 -9.87 14.43 20.40
C LYS A 68 -11.05 15.22 19.83
N ARG A 69 -11.13 15.33 18.51
CA ARG A 69 -12.13 16.13 17.80
C ARG A 69 -12.79 15.29 16.72
N ASN A 70 -14.05 14.95 16.95
CA ASN A 70 -14.92 14.37 15.93
C ASN A 70 -15.83 15.46 15.34
N GLU A 71 -16.24 15.26 14.09
CA GLU A 71 -17.21 16.15 13.44
C GLU A 71 -18.60 15.93 14.05
N LYS A 72 -19.30 17.04 14.32
CA LYS A 72 -20.67 17.01 14.83
C LYS A 72 -21.63 17.13 13.66
N PHE A 73 -22.49 16.13 13.49
CA PHE A 73 -23.52 16.11 12.47
C PHE A 73 -24.83 16.70 12.99
N THR A 74 -25.50 17.49 12.15
CA THR A 74 -26.84 18.04 12.45
C THR A 74 -27.85 16.91 12.61
N ASN A 75 -28.66 16.95 13.68
CA ASN A 75 -29.63 15.91 14.08
C ASN A 75 -29.06 14.62 14.69
N PHE A 76 -27.75 14.55 14.97
CA PHE A 76 -27.13 13.40 15.64
C PHE A 76 -26.51 13.83 16.99
N PRO A 77 -27.23 13.67 18.12
CA PRO A 77 -26.77 14.17 19.42
C PRO A 77 -25.51 13.45 19.93
N LEU A 78 -25.32 12.19 19.52
CA LEU A 78 -24.17 11.36 19.90
C LEU A 78 -22.96 11.53 18.96
N SER A 79 -23.00 12.46 18.01
CA SER A 79 -21.86 12.77 17.15
C SER A 79 -20.99 13.89 17.73
N GLY A 80 -19.74 14.00 17.26
CA GLY A 80 -18.81 15.05 17.68
C GLY A 80 -18.22 14.85 19.09
N MET A 81 -18.27 13.64 19.63
CA MET A 81 -17.74 13.34 20.97
C MET A 81 -16.21 13.24 20.97
N ASN A 82 -15.59 13.58 22.10
CA ASN A 82 -14.19 13.28 22.35
C ASN A 82 -14.06 11.80 22.75
N THR A 83 -13.26 11.03 22.02
CA THR A 83 -13.10 9.58 22.20
C THR A 83 -11.65 9.19 22.51
N VAL A 84 -10.80 10.13 22.95
CA VAL A 84 -9.39 9.84 23.31
C VAL A 84 -9.28 8.75 24.38
N ASP A 85 -10.21 8.73 25.33
CA ASP A 85 -10.30 7.72 26.40
C ASP A 85 -10.93 6.40 25.94
N LYS A 86 -11.39 6.32 24.68
CA LYS A 86 -12.08 5.17 24.10
C LYS A 86 -11.44 4.77 22.75
N PRO A 87 -10.24 4.16 22.76
CA PRO A 87 -9.50 3.85 21.54
C PRO A 87 -9.93 2.57 20.83
N GLN A 88 -10.82 1.74 21.42
CA GLN A 88 -11.20 0.45 20.85
C GLN A 88 -12.62 0.49 20.29
N LEU A 89 -12.87 -0.08 19.11
CA LEU A 89 -14.19 -0.22 18.49
C LEU A 89 -14.80 -1.57 18.87
N PHE A 90 -15.92 -1.53 19.58
CA PHE A 90 -16.70 -2.69 20.03
C PHE A 90 -17.98 -2.83 19.20
N TYR A 91 -18.35 -4.07 18.87
CA TYR A 91 -19.57 -4.40 18.12
C TYR A 91 -20.58 -5.07 19.05
N PHE A 92 -21.84 -4.63 19.03
CA PHE A 92 -22.88 -5.23 19.87
C PHE A 92 -23.22 -6.67 19.47
N ASP A 93 -23.06 -6.96 18.18
CA ASP A 93 -23.06 -8.32 17.67
C ASP A 93 -21.94 -8.44 16.64
N PHE A 94 -20.95 -9.26 16.97
CA PHE A 94 -19.82 -9.56 16.12
C PHE A 94 -20.19 -10.52 14.98
N LYS A 95 -21.31 -11.25 15.06
CA LYS A 95 -21.79 -12.11 13.96
C LYS A 95 -22.41 -11.30 12.83
N ASN A 96 -23.01 -10.14 13.13
CA ASN A 96 -23.64 -9.26 12.15
C ASN A 96 -23.13 -7.81 12.26
N PRO A 97 -21.83 -7.55 12.04
CA PRO A 97 -21.20 -6.25 12.33
C PRO A 97 -21.72 -5.09 11.46
N ARG A 98 -22.35 -5.40 10.32
CA ARG A 98 -22.97 -4.38 9.45
C ARG A 98 -24.30 -3.89 10.01
N GLN A 99 -25.06 -4.75 10.68
CA GLN A 99 -26.41 -4.46 11.16
C GLN A 99 -26.44 -4.08 12.65
N SER A 100 -25.41 -4.45 13.42
CA SER A 100 -25.32 -4.12 14.84
C SER A 100 -24.81 -2.71 15.11
N ILE A 101 -25.14 -2.18 16.28
CA ILE A 101 -24.51 -0.96 16.81
C ILE A 101 -23.05 -1.27 17.13
N LYS A 102 -22.18 -0.32 16.80
CA LYS A 102 -20.78 -0.31 17.19
C LYS A 102 -20.47 0.96 17.95
N ILE A 103 -19.65 0.86 18.99
CA ILE A 103 -19.28 1.98 19.87
C ILE A 103 -17.78 1.96 20.16
N CYS A 104 -17.19 3.12 20.36
CA CYS A 104 -15.87 3.25 20.94
C CYS A 104 -15.91 3.00 22.46
N VAL A 105 -15.06 2.09 22.95
CA VAL A 105 -14.90 1.69 24.35
C VAL A 105 -13.45 1.88 24.80
N LYS A 106 -13.25 1.95 26.12
CA LYS A 106 -11.93 2.14 26.76
C LYS A 106 -11.03 0.92 26.56
N GLU A 107 -11.57 -0.25 26.84
CA GLU A 107 -10.93 -1.55 26.64
C GLU A 107 -11.95 -2.57 26.15
N CYS A 108 -11.48 -3.62 25.47
CA CYS A 108 -12.32 -4.73 25.04
C CYS A 108 -12.68 -5.61 26.23
N PRO A 109 -13.84 -6.30 26.21
CA PRO A 109 -14.27 -7.17 27.30
C PRO A 109 -13.23 -8.25 27.58
N SER A 110 -12.58 -8.15 28.75
CA SER A 110 -11.45 -9.02 29.15
C SER A 110 -11.88 -10.32 29.82
N ARG A 111 -13.19 -10.50 30.07
CA ARG A 111 -13.82 -11.71 30.61
C ARG A 111 -15.22 -11.86 30.01
N ASN A 112 -15.74 -13.09 30.03
CA ASN A 112 -17.12 -13.35 29.62
C ASN A 112 -18.09 -12.64 30.58
N ILE A 113 -19.11 -11.99 30.04
CA ILE A 113 -20.19 -11.32 30.76
C ILE A 113 -21.49 -12.01 30.39
N THR A 114 -21.99 -12.83 31.31
CA THR A 114 -23.10 -13.76 31.08
C THR A 114 -24.45 -13.16 31.40
N ASP A 115 -24.51 -12.35 32.45
CA ASP A 115 -25.74 -11.75 32.94
C ASP A 115 -25.63 -10.24 33.11
N VAL A 116 -26.78 -9.67 33.40
CA VAL A 116 -27.00 -8.24 33.55
C VAL A 116 -26.21 -7.67 34.74
N LEU A 117 -26.09 -8.44 35.82
CA LEU A 117 -25.37 -8.03 37.03
C LEU A 117 -23.86 -8.02 36.83
N GLU A 118 -23.33 -9.00 36.10
CA GLU A 118 -21.93 -9.09 35.71
C GLU A 118 -21.53 -7.92 34.79
N LEU A 119 -22.42 -7.48 33.89
CA LEU A 119 -22.20 -6.30 33.07
C LEU A 119 -22.08 -5.03 33.93
N TYR A 120 -22.97 -4.85 34.91
CA TYR A 120 -22.91 -3.71 35.83
C TYR A 120 -21.63 -3.74 36.69
N ARG A 121 -21.24 -4.92 37.20
CA ARG A 121 -19.97 -5.09 37.93
C ARG A 121 -18.77 -4.78 37.06
N TYR A 122 -18.76 -5.26 35.81
CA TYR A 122 -17.68 -4.97 34.86
C TYR A 122 -17.53 -3.46 34.62
N TYR A 123 -18.65 -2.74 34.46
CA TYR A 123 -18.65 -1.28 34.37
C TYR A 123 -18.04 -0.61 35.61
N MET A 124 -18.42 -1.06 36.82
CA MET A 124 -17.88 -0.51 38.08
C MET A 124 -16.39 -0.81 38.28
N ASP A 125 -15.94 -2.02 37.91
CA ASP A 125 -14.56 -2.46 38.10
C ASP A 125 -13.59 -1.76 37.14
N THR A 126 -13.97 -1.65 35.86
CA THR A 126 -13.06 -1.22 34.78
C THR A 126 -13.27 0.23 34.35
N ASN A 127 -14.41 0.81 34.73
CA ASN A 127 -14.95 2.06 34.19
C ASN A 127 -15.14 2.00 32.66
N THR A 128 -15.48 0.82 32.13
CA THR A 128 -15.72 0.58 30.70
C THR A 128 -17.21 0.38 30.46
N LYS A 129 -17.81 1.29 29.68
CA LYS A 129 -19.22 1.24 29.32
C LYS A 129 -19.39 0.53 27.98
N LEU A 130 -20.03 -0.64 27.98
CA LEU A 130 -20.31 -1.44 26.78
C LEU A 130 -21.69 -1.15 26.16
N CYS A 131 -22.51 -0.31 26.80
CA CYS A 131 -23.78 0.18 26.26
C CYS A 131 -23.63 1.55 25.57
N ARG A 132 -24.68 1.97 24.86
CA ARG A 132 -24.76 3.25 24.14
C ARG A 132 -24.45 4.43 25.08
N TYR A 133 -23.85 5.49 24.53
CA TYR A 133 -23.28 6.58 25.32
C TYR A 133 -24.28 7.33 26.21
N ASP A 134 -25.52 7.50 25.76
CA ASP A 134 -26.64 8.12 26.47
C ASP A 134 -27.33 7.21 27.50
N PHE A 135 -27.05 5.91 27.49
CA PHE A 135 -27.76 4.96 28.33
C PHE A 135 -27.30 5.03 29.80
N ASN A 136 -28.21 5.18 30.75
CA ASN A 136 -27.84 5.14 32.17
C ASN A 136 -27.68 3.69 32.66
N MET A 137 -26.48 3.34 33.15
CA MET A 137 -26.17 2.00 33.63
C MET A 137 -26.96 1.62 34.90
N ASP A 138 -27.38 2.59 35.71
CA ASP A 138 -28.15 2.32 36.94
C ASP A 138 -29.56 1.78 36.64
N THR A 139 -30.11 2.13 35.47
CA THR A 139 -31.42 1.66 35.00
C THR A 139 -31.46 0.13 34.91
N ILE A 140 -30.32 -0.48 34.61
CA ILE A 140 -30.20 -1.93 34.43
C ILE A 140 -30.62 -2.69 35.69
N LEU A 141 -30.29 -2.18 36.88
CA LEU A 141 -30.57 -2.81 38.16
C LEU A 141 -32.07 -2.87 38.51
N ASN A 142 -32.88 -2.02 37.87
CA ASN A 142 -34.31 -1.87 38.13
C ASN A 142 -35.18 -2.58 37.08
N THR A 143 -34.58 -3.36 36.16
CA THR A 143 -35.29 -3.92 35.01
C THR A 143 -35.96 -5.24 35.37
N ASN A 144 -37.29 -5.32 35.22
CA ASN A 144 -38.04 -6.56 35.30
C ASN A 144 -37.73 -7.47 34.10
N THR A 145 -37.76 -8.79 34.30
CA THR A 145 -37.33 -9.82 33.33
C THR A 145 -38.03 -9.76 31.97
N LYS A 146 -39.23 -9.15 31.88
CA LYS A 146 -39.99 -9.00 30.62
C LYS A 146 -39.50 -7.87 29.70
N ASN A 147 -38.73 -6.91 30.22
CA ASN A 147 -38.24 -5.76 29.44
C ASN A 147 -36.76 -5.92 29.06
N ILE A 148 -36.12 -7.05 29.38
CA ILE A 148 -34.69 -7.27 29.10
C ILE A 148 -34.42 -7.21 27.59
N ASP A 149 -35.27 -7.82 26.77
CA ASP A 149 -35.10 -7.83 25.31
C ASP A 149 -35.25 -6.44 24.66
N GLU A 150 -35.90 -5.48 25.35
CA GLU A 150 -36.01 -4.09 24.91
C GLU A 150 -34.68 -3.34 25.10
N TYR A 151 -33.89 -3.68 26.13
CA TYR A 151 -32.62 -3.03 26.44
C TYR A 151 -31.41 -3.75 25.84
N PHE A 152 -31.45 -5.08 25.72
CA PHE A 152 -30.33 -5.93 25.33
C PHE A 152 -30.54 -6.51 23.93
N ASN A 153 -30.16 -5.74 22.91
CA ASN A 153 -30.35 -6.10 21.51
C ASN A 153 -29.16 -5.62 20.65
N TYR A 154 -28.96 -6.18 19.46
CA TYR A 154 -27.94 -5.73 18.51
C TYR A 154 -28.17 -4.29 18.03
N LEU A 155 -29.41 -3.77 18.15
CA LEU A 155 -29.79 -2.37 17.91
C LEU A 155 -29.64 -1.46 19.14
N GLY A 156 -29.14 -2.00 20.25
CA GLY A 156 -28.97 -1.31 21.52
C GLY A 156 -30.27 -1.12 22.30
N PRO A 157 -30.22 -0.34 23.40
CA PRO A 157 -29.08 0.45 23.88
C PRO A 157 -27.90 -0.34 24.46
N CYS A 158 -28.06 -1.60 24.85
CA CYS A 158 -26.99 -2.48 25.32
C CYS A 158 -26.82 -3.70 24.39
N PRO A 159 -25.61 -4.29 24.29
CA PRO A 159 -25.36 -5.48 23.49
C PRO A 159 -26.12 -6.69 24.03
N LYS A 160 -26.42 -7.66 23.16
CA LYS A 160 -27.08 -8.90 23.57
C LYS A 160 -26.15 -9.74 24.45
N LEU A 161 -26.68 -10.31 25.54
CA LEU A 161 -25.94 -11.22 26.41
C LEU A 161 -25.99 -12.68 25.87
N PRO A 162 -24.96 -13.51 26.12
CA PRO A 162 -23.70 -13.20 26.81
C PRO A 162 -22.70 -12.45 25.90
N ILE A 163 -21.90 -11.54 26.47
CA ILE A 163 -20.76 -10.90 25.80
C ILE A 163 -19.53 -11.76 26.09
N TYR A 164 -18.87 -12.23 25.04
CA TYR A 164 -17.69 -13.08 25.19
C TYR A 164 -16.42 -12.25 25.39
N GLU A 165 -15.37 -12.89 25.89
CA GLU A 165 -14.05 -12.31 25.98
C GLU A 165 -13.46 -11.98 24.59
N GLU A 166 -12.97 -10.75 24.45
CA GLU A 166 -12.41 -10.20 23.22
C GLU A 166 -11.02 -9.62 23.44
N SER A 167 -10.20 -9.62 22.39
CA SER A 167 -8.89 -8.97 22.37
C SER A 167 -8.83 -7.82 21.35
N PRO A 168 -8.09 -6.75 21.63
CA PRO A 168 -7.90 -5.65 20.69
C PRO A 168 -6.99 -6.07 19.53
N VAL A 169 -7.49 -5.95 18.29
CA VAL A 169 -6.73 -6.13 17.05
C VAL A 169 -6.98 -4.90 16.18
N LEU A 170 -5.93 -4.11 15.90
CA LEU A 170 -6.03 -2.86 15.12
C LEU A 170 -7.17 -1.95 15.60
N HIS A 171 -7.19 -1.61 16.90
CA HIS A 171 -8.22 -0.77 17.53
C HIS A 171 -9.65 -1.32 17.46
N ARG A 172 -9.84 -2.63 17.26
CA ARG A 172 -11.16 -3.28 17.19
C ARG A 172 -11.20 -4.46 18.14
N CYS A 173 -12.32 -4.64 18.84
CA CYS A 173 -12.52 -5.78 19.71
C CYS A 173 -12.95 -7.01 18.90
N MET A 174 -12.20 -8.10 19.05
CA MET A 174 -12.39 -9.35 18.31
C MET A 174 -12.47 -10.53 19.27
N PRO A 175 -13.40 -11.48 19.07
CA PRO A 175 -13.54 -12.66 19.93
C PRO A 175 -12.31 -13.57 19.88
N LYS A 176 -11.96 -14.18 21.01
CA LYS A 176 -10.89 -15.18 21.09
C LYS A 176 -11.39 -16.58 20.68
N GLY A 177 -10.59 -17.34 19.92
CA GLY A 177 -10.87 -18.76 19.58
C GLY A 177 -11.51 -19.02 18.21
N ASN A 178 -12.14 -20.19 18.04
CA ASN A 178 -12.68 -20.69 16.76
C ASN A 178 -13.78 -19.79 16.15
N ASN A 179 -14.47 -19.01 16.97
CA ASN A 179 -15.53 -18.08 16.55
C ASN A 179 -14.99 -16.81 15.87
N ALA A 180 -13.68 -16.56 15.92
CA ALA A 180 -13.06 -15.44 15.21
C ALA A 180 -13.12 -15.63 13.69
N LYS A 181 -13.04 -16.89 13.22
CA LYS A 181 -12.94 -17.24 11.79
C LYS A 181 -14.15 -16.78 10.97
N GLU A 182 -15.34 -16.81 11.56
CA GLU A 182 -16.59 -16.43 10.89
C GLU A 182 -16.73 -14.91 10.74
N LEU A 183 -16.20 -14.14 11.69
CA LEU A 183 -16.11 -12.68 11.61
C LEU A 183 -15.01 -12.19 10.65
N TYR A 184 -13.88 -12.91 10.58
CA TYR A 184 -12.87 -12.68 9.54
C TYR A 184 -13.50 -12.82 8.14
N ASN A 185 -14.38 -13.80 7.94
CA ASN A 185 -15.11 -13.97 6.67
C ASN A 185 -16.16 -12.88 6.38
N LEU A 186 -16.59 -12.10 7.38
CA LEU A 186 -17.56 -10.99 7.22
C LEU A 186 -16.90 -9.62 7.00
N LEU A 187 -15.66 -9.44 7.46
CA LEU A 187 -14.80 -8.30 7.11
C LEU A 187 -14.25 -8.40 5.67
N ASN A 188 -14.46 -9.57 5.05
CA ASN A 188 -13.93 -10.03 3.79
C ASN A 188 -14.36 -9.25 2.52
N SER A 189 -15.02 -8.09 2.66
CA SER A 189 -15.19 -7.15 1.54
C SER A 189 -13.99 -6.21 1.32
N TRP A 190 -13.12 -6.09 2.32
CA TRP A 190 -11.86 -5.32 2.26
C TRP A 190 -10.64 -6.19 2.64
N ASP A 191 -10.83 -7.52 2.61
CA ASP A 191 -9.97 -8.55 3.20
C ASP A 191 -8.50 -8.40 2.80
N ILE A 192 -8.27 -8.12 1.53
CA ILE A 192 -6.95 -8.03 0.95
C ILE A 192 -6.14 -6.89 1.61
N ALA A 193 -6.73 -5.71 1.76
CA ALA A 193 -6.01 -4.54 2.28
C ALA A 193 -5.72 -4.63 3.79
N GLN A 194 -6.66 -5.19 4.56
CA GLN A 194 -6.48 -5.36 6.00
C GLN A 194 -5.50 -6.50 6.32
N GLN A 195 -5.57 -7.60 5.56
CA GLN A 195 -4.61 -8.70 5.66
C GLN A 195 -3.19 -8.23 5.29
N PHE A 196 -3.03 -7.50 4.19
CA PHE A 196 -1.72 -6.93 3.82
C PHE A 196 -1.17 -5.97 4.89
N LEU A 197 -2.00 -5.12 5.48
CA LEU A 197 -1.54 -4.19 6.53
C LEU A 197 -1.16 -4.92 7.82
N ALA A 198 -1.92 -5.95 8.22
CA ALA A 198 -1.59 -6.78 9.38
C ALA A 198 -0.29 -7.56 9.16
N ASP A 199 -0.10 -8.12 7.96
CA ASP A 199 1.10 -8.86 7.57
C ASP A 199 2.34 -7.94 7.53
N ILE A 200 2.22 -6.73 6.95
CA ILE A 200 3.28 -5.71 6.95
C ILE A 200 3.61 -5.27 8.38
N TYR A 201 2.60 -5.02 9.21
CA TYR A 201 2.80 -4.60 10.61
C TYR A 201 3.48 -5.68 11.45
N SER A 202 3.16 -6.95 11.23
CA SER A 202 3.82 -8.05 11.93
C SER A 202 5.26 -8.30 11.45
N THR A 203 5.55 -8.04 10.16
CA THR A 203 6.81 -8.45 9.51
C THR A 203 7.77 -7.32 9.15
N TRP A 204 7.48 -6.05 9.49
CA TRP A 204 8.31 -4.90 9.08
C TRP A 204 9.79 -5.02 9.46
N HIS A 205 10.10 -5.65 10.60
CA HIS A 205 11.47 -5.92 11.03
C HIS A 205 12.21 -6.86 10.07
N ILE A 206 11.54 -7.91 9.59
CA ILE A 206 12.11 -8.87 8.64
C ILE A 206 12.37 -8.18 7.31
N VAL A 207 11.41 -7.36 6.84
CA VAL A 207 11.56 -6.55 5.62
C VAL A 207 12.78 -5.62 5.74
N ALA A 208 12.92 -4.92 6.87
CA ALA A 208 14.05 -4.03 7.10
C ALA A 208 15.40 -4.77 7.10
N ILE A 209 15.47 -5.94 7.74
CA ILE A 209 16.69 -6.78 7.75
C ILE A 209 17.04 -7.23 6.33
N ILE A 210 16.08 -7.72 5.54
CA ILE A 210 16.30 -8.17 4.16
C ILE A 210 16.78 -7.01 3.28
N CYS A 211 16.16 -5.82 3.40
CA CYS A 211 16.61 -4.62 2.70
C CYS A 211 18.04 -4.23 3.10
N GLY A 212 18.39 -4.31 4.39
CA GLY A 212 19.75 -4.05 4.87
C GLY A 212 20.78 -5.04 4.30
N ILE A 213 20.47 -6.34 4.31
CA ILE A 213 21.32 -7.38 3.71
C ILE A 213 21.48 -7.13 2.20
N SER A 214 20.41 -6.79 1.49
CA SER A 214 20.44 -6.47 0.07
C SER A 214 21.31 -5.26 -0.26
N LEU A 215 21.27 -4.21 0.58
CA LEU A 215 22.13 -3.04 0.45
C LEU A 215 23.61 -3.43 0.63
N LEU A 216 23.93 -4.20 1.66
CA LEU A 216 25.30 -4.67 1.94
C LEU A 216 25.83 -5.53 0.79
N ILE A 217 25.03 -6.46 0.28
CA ILE A 217 25.38 -7.27 -0.90
C ILE A 217 25.61 -6.36 -2.11
N SER A 218 24.76 -5.36 -2.33
CA SER A 218 24.89 -4.43 -3.46
C SER A 218 26.18 -3.60 -3.38
N ILE A 219 26.50 -3.04 -2.21
CA ILE A 219 27.75 -2.32 -1.97
C ILE A 219 28.93 -3.26 -2.17
N ALA A 220 28.89 -4.46 -1.59
CA ALA A 220 29.93 -5.47 -1.76
C ALA A 220 30.14 -5.81 -3.24
N LEU A 221 29.09 -6.04 -4.02
CA LEU A 221 29.18 -6.29 -5.46
C LEU A 221 29.82 -5.12 -6.22
N VAL A 222 29.42 -3.87 -5.92
CA VAL A 222 30.01 -2.68 -6.56
C VAL A 222 31.48 -2.50 -6.19
N THR A 223 31.86 -2.73 -4.93
CA THR A 223 33.27 -2.67 -4.50
C THR A 223 34.09 -3.83 -5.07
N LEU A 224 33.49 -5.03 -5.15
CA LEU A 224 34.16 -6.20 -5.71
C LEU A 224 34.41 -6.00 -7.19
N MET A 225 33.48 -5.40 -7.96
CA MET A 225 33.62 -5.11 -9.42
C MET A 225 34.97 -4.51 -9.79
N HIS A 226 35.58 -3.79 -8.85
CA HIS A 226 36.87 -3.16 -9.03
C HIS A 226 38.06 -4.14 -8.95
N TRP A 227 38.08 -5.09 -8.00
CA TRP A 227 39.30 -5.85 -7.72
C TRP A 227 39.54 -6.96 -8.73
N MET A 228 38.50 -7.56 -9.33
CA MET A 228 38.65 -8.68 -10.28
C MET A 228 37.41 -8.87 -11.20
N SER A 229 37.19 -8.00 -12.19
CA SER A 229 36.06 -8.04 -13.15
C SER A 229 35.83 -9.44 -13.78
N ARG A 230 36.91 -10.16 -14.07
CA ARG A 230 36.91 -11.54 -14.59
C ARG A 230 36.43 -12.56 -13.57
N ILE A 231 36.84 -12.45 -12.30
CA ILE A 231 36.37 -13.36 -11.23
C ILE A 231 34.90 -13.10 -10.93
N ILE A 232 34.44 -11.86 -11.03
CA ILE A 232 33.08 -11.47 -10.64
C ILE A 232 32.04 -11.97 -11.62
N SER A 233 32.34 -11.90 -12.91
CA SER A 233 31.47 -12.51 -13.92
C SER A 233 31.29 -14.01 -13.66
N TRP A 234 32.34 -14.71 -13.23
CA TRP A 234 32.25 -16.12 -12.83
C TRP A 234 31.53 -16.31 -11.49
N LEU A 235 31.80 -15.47 -10.49
CA LEU A 235 31.16 -15.53 -9.17
C LEU A 235 29.65 -15.29 -9.27
N ILE A 236 29.20 -14.32 -10.08
CA ILE A 236 27.78 -14.06 -10.33
C ILE A 236 27.14 -15.28 -11.01
N CYS A 237 27.77 -15.85 -12.05
CA CYS A 237 27.27 -17.06 -12.70
C CYS A 237 27.15 -18.23 -11.72
N VAL A 238 28.18 -18.46 -10.88
CA VAL A 238 28.16 -19.53 -9.86
C VAL A 238 27.07 -19.29 -8.82
N LEU A 239 26.94 -18.06 -8.32
CA LEU A 239 25.92 -17.70 -7.33
C LEU A 239 24.51 -17.90 -7.90
N VAL A 240 24.26 -17.47 -9.14
CA VAL A 240 22.98 -17.67 -9.82
C VAL A 240 22.68 -19.16 -10.00
N ILE A 241 23.67 -19.98 -10.36
CA ILE A 241 23.51 -21.44 -10.46
C ILE A 241 23.19 -22.05 -9.09
N VAL A 242 23.95 -21.70 -8.04
CA VAL A 242 23.74 -22.22 -6.68
C VAL A 242 22.37 -21.81 -6.14
N ALA A 243 21.96 -20.56 -6.33
CA ALA A 243 20.64 -20.08 -5.92
C ALA A 243 19.52 -20.80 -6.67
N SER A 244 19.69 -21.01 -7.98
CA SER A 244 18.71 -21.74 -8.82
C SER A 244 18.62 -23.22 -8.42
N LEU A 245 19.76 -23.85 -8.09
CA LEU A 245 19.81 -25.21 -7.54
C LEU A 245 19.11 -25.30 -6.19
N ALA A 246 19.39 -24.38 -5.27
CA ALA A 246 18.78 -24.35 -3.94
C ALA A 246 17.25 -24.15 -4.03
N LEU A 247 16.79 -23.24 -4.90
CA LEU A 247 15.35 -23.03 -5.15
C LEU A 247 14.70 -24.29 -5.72
N THR A 248 15.34 -24.92 -6.71
CA THR A 248 14.82 -26.15 -7.34
C THR A 248 14.75 -27.30 -6.33
N ALA A 249 15.79 -27.47 -5.50
CA ALA A 249 15.84 -28.47 -4.44
C ALA A 249 14.77 -28.20 -3.37
N ALA A 250 14.55 -26.95 -2.98
CA ALA A 250 13.50 -26.56 -2.04
C ALA A 250 12.10 -26.87 -2.58
N LEU A 251 11.83 -26.62 -3.86
CA LEU A 251 10.55 -26.96 -4.50
C LEU A 251 10.31 -28.48 -4.56
N TRP A 252 11.33 -29.27 -4.90
CA TRP A 252 11.23 -30.73 -4.87
C TRP A 252 11.06 -31.28 -3.45
N TYR A 253 11.76 -30.70 -2.47
CA TYR A 253 11.58 -31.04 -1.06
C TYR A 253 10.18 -30.68 -0.56
N ALA A 254 9.63 -29.54 -0.96
CA ALA A 254 8.27 -29.13 -0.64
C ALA A 254 7.24 -30.11 -1.23
N TYR A 255 7.37 -30.48 -2.52
CA TYR A 255 6.52 -31.51 -3.15
C TYR A 255 6.60 -32.84 -2.40
N TYR A 256 7.80 -33.31 -2.08
CA TYR A 256 7.99 -34.53 -1.31
C TYR A 256 7.33 -34.44 0.07
N SER A 257 7.51 -33.32 0.79
CA SER A 257 6.93 -33.12 2.11
C SER A 257 5.40 -33.12 2.07
N ILE A 258 4.78 -32.46 1.08
CA ILE A 258 3.32 -32.41 0.91
C ILE A 258 2.76 -33.80 0.61
N ARG A 259 3.38 -34.52 -0.34
CA ARG A 259 2.95 -35.87 -0.72
C ARG A 259 3.06 -36.86 0.44
N ASN A 260 4.10 -36.73 1.28
CA ASN A 260 4.37 -37.66 2.38
C ASN A 260 3.67 -37.28 3.71
N LYS A 261 3.17 -36.05 3.86
CA LYS A 261 2.42 -35.57 5.06
C LYS A 261 0.89 -35.64 4.91
N SER A 262 0.38 -36.42 3.96
CA SER A 262 -1.06 -36.74 3.90
C SER A 262 -1.51 -37.51 5.16
N ARG A 263 -1.83 -36.79 6.27
CA ARG A 263 -2.81 -37.15 7.33
C ARG A 263 -2.88 -36.27 8.59
N VAL A 264 -2.54 -34.98 8.57
CA VAL A 264 -2.94 -34.09 9.70
C VAL A 264 -3.62 -32.83 9.20
N ASN A 265 -4.91 -32.73 9.50
CA ASN A 265 -5.76 -31.56 9.29
C ASN A 265 -5.14 -30.34 9.98
N ALA A 266 -4.75 -29.35 9.20
CA ALA A 266 -4.60 -27.99 9.68
C ALA A 266 -5.01 -27.00 8.59
N GLN A 267 -5.74 -26.01 9.03
CA GLN A 267 -6.37 -24.96 8.24
C GLN A 267 -5.36 -23.85 8.04
N PHE A 268 -5.05 -23.56 6.78
CA PHE A 268 -3.94 -22.70 6.42
C PHE A 268 -4.35 -21.62 5.40
N SER A 269 -3.51 -20.59 5.28
CA SER A 269 -3.73 -19.34 4.54
C SER A 269 -3.85 -19.54 3.01
N MET A 270 -4.38 -18.55 2.27
CA MET A 270 -4.53 -18.64 0.79
C MET A 270 -3.21 -18.88 0.03
N LEU A 271 -2.09 -18.33 0.52
CA LEU A 271 -0.77 -18.62 -0.07
C LEU A 271 -0.36 -20.08 0.16
N GLU A 272 -0.73 -20.62 1.31
CA GLU A 272 -0.57 -22.02 1.66
C GLU A 272 -1.53 -22.93 0.90
N GLU A 273 -2.68 -22.42 0.45
CA GLU A 273 -3.60 -23.14 -0.44
C GLU A 273 -3.03 -23.24 -1.85
N PHE A 274 -2.36 -22.19 -2.35
CA PHE A 274 -1.62 -22.24 -3.62
C PHE A 274 -0.35 -23.12 -3.52
N ILE A 275 0.36 -23.07 -2.39
CA ILE A 275 1.56 -23.89 -2.10
C ILE A 275 1.20 -25.34 -1.72
N ARG A 276 -0.03 -25.63 -1.29
CA ARG A 276 -0.48 -27.01 -1.00
C ARG A 276 -1.27 -27.61 -2.15
N ASN A 277 -1.49 -26.88 -3.23
CA ASN A 277 -1.93 -27.48 -4.48
C ASN A 277 -0.77 -28.37 -4.98
N GLU A 278 -0.89 -29.68 -4.72
CA GLU A 278 0.10 -30.69 -5.10
C GLU A 278 0.45 -30.58 -6.59
N GLU A 279 -0.57 -30.35 -7.43
CA GLU A 279 -0.39 -30.18 -8.87
C GLU A 279 0.37 -28.88 -9.18
N ALA A 280 0.07 -27.77 -8.50
CA ALA A 280 0.77 -26.51 -8.73
C ALA A 280 2.25 -26.56 -8.31
N VAL A 281 2.57 -27.13 -7.15
CA VAL A 281 3.97 -27.27 -6.69
C VAL A 281 4.73 -28.23 -7.59
N TYR A 282 4.10 -29.31 -8.04
CA TYR A 282 4.70 -30.25 -8.99
C TYR A 282 5.00 -29.57 -10.34
N ILE A 283 4.04 -28.83 -10.90
CA ILE A 283 4.23 -28.06 -12.15
C ILE A 283 5.33 -27.03 -11.96
N LEU A 284 5.34 -26.27 -10.86
CA LEU A 284 6.38 -25.27 -10.57
C LEU A 284 7.76 -25.90 -10.42
N ALA A 285 7.87 -27.10 -9.81
CA ALA A 285 9.14 -27.82 -9.70
C ALA A 285 9.67 -28.26 -11.07
N ILE A 286 8.80 -28.71 -11.98
CA ILE A 286 9.17 -29.04 -13.37
C ILE A 286 9.58 -27.77 -14.14
N LEU A 287 8.84 -26.68 -14.01
CA LEU A 287 9.20 -25.42 -14.67
C LEU A 287 10.54 -24.88 -14.16
N ALA A 288 10.80 -24.98 -12.86
CA ALA A 288 12.08 -24.60 -12.25
C ALA A 288 13.24 -25.46 -12.75
N THR A 289 13.08 -26.78 -12.91
CA THR A 289 14.13 -27.64 -13.48
C THR A 289 14.40 -27.33 -14.94
N ILE A 290 13.36 -27.10 -15.75
CA ILE A 290 13.53 -26.67 -17.15
C ILE A 290 14.26 -25.33 -17.22
N ALA A 291 13.85 -24.35 -16.41
CA ALA A 291 14.50 -23.05 -16.35
C ALA A 291 15.97 -23.16 -15.92
N LEU A 292 16.29 -24.00 -14.94
CA LEU A 292 17.66 -24.30 -14.52
C LEU A 292 18.49 -24.88 -15.68
N ILE A 293 17.95 -25.86 -16.41
CA ILE A 293 18.64 -26.47 -17.57
C ILE A 293 18.89 -25.41 -18.65
N VAL A 294 17.87 -24.62 -19.01
CA VAL A 294 18.00 -23.54 -19.99
C VAL A 294 19.05 -22.51 -19.55
N LEU A 295 19.03 -22.11 -18.27
CA LEU A 295 19.98 -21.16 -17.71
C LEU A 295 21.43 -21.70 -17.77
N VAL A 296 21.64 -22.96 -17.41
CA VAL A 296 22.96 -23.61 -17.50
C VAL A 296 23.43 -23.71 -18.95
N VAL A 297 22.54 -24.05 -19.88
CA VAL A 297 22.85 -24.10 -21.32
C VAL A 297 23.23 -22.71 -21.86
N ILE A 298 22.48 -21.67 -21.49
CA ILE A 298 22.79 -20.29 -21.87
C ILE A 298 24.17 -19.89 -21.32
N ILE A 299 24.46 -20.15 -20.04
CA ILE A 299 25.77 -19.84 -19.44
C ILE A 299 26.88 -20.62 -20.15
N TYR A 300 26.66 -21.89 -20.49
CA TYR A 300 27.63 -22.70 -21.22
C TYR A 300 27.97 -22.12 -22.59
N PHE A 301 26.98 -21.64 -23.36
CA PHE A 301 27.22 -20.99 -24.65
C PHE A 301 27.85 -19.61 -24.52
N LEU A 302 27.44 -18.83 -23.51
CA LEU A 302 27.96 -17.48 -23.28
C LEU A 302 29.34 -17.47 -22.61
N LYS A 303 29.84 -18.61 -22.11
CA LYS A 303 31.14 -18.69 -21.39
C LYS A 303 32.30 -18.08 -22.16
N ASN A 304 32.31 -18.25 -23.49
CA ASN A 304 33.37 -17.74 -24.36
C ASN A 304 33.24 -16.22 -24.58
N LYS A 305 32.04 -15.65 -24.40
CA LYS A 305 31.77 -14.21 -24.48
C LYS A 305 31.95 -13.50 -23.13
N LEU A 306 32.00 -14.23 -22.01
CA LEU A 306 32.21 -13.66 -20.68
C LEU A 306 33.49 -12.81 -20.57
N SER A 307 34.55 -13.16 -21.32
CA SER A 307 35.79 -12.37 -21.36
C SER A 307 35.58 -10.95 -21.90
N GLY A 308 34.76 -10.80 -22.95
CA GLY A 308 34.42 -9.48 -23.50
C GLY A 308 33.52 -8.68 -22.56
N LEU A 309 32.59 -9.35 -21.87
CA LEU A 309 31.75 -8.71 -20.85
C LEU A 309 32.58 -8.25 -19.63
N SER A 310 33.58 -9.03 -19.20
CA SER A 310 34.46 -8.61 -18.11
C SER A 310 35.29 -7.38 -18.45
N ALA A 311 35.72 -7.22 -19.70
CA ALA A 311 36.41 -6.00 -20.15
C ALA A 311 35.50 -4.77 -20.08
N LEU A 312 34.22 -4.91 -20.47
CA LEU A 312 33.23 -3.83 -20.33
C LEU A 312 33.00 -3.45 -18.85
N PHE A 313 32.94 -4.43 -17.94
CA PHE A 313 32.80 -4.16 -16.51
C PHE A 313 34.04 -3.53 -15.89
N GLU A 314 35.24 -3.91 -16.36
CA GLU A 314 36.49 -3.31 -15.94
C GLU A 314 36.53 -1.80 -16.28
N GLU A 315 36.19 -1.45 -17.51
CA GLU A 315 36.11 -0.04 -17.95
C GLU A 315 35.02 0.74 -17.20
N ALA A 316 33.85 0.12 -16.97
CA ALA A 316 32.80 0.72 -16.15
C ALA A 316 33.27 0.95 -14.70
N GLY A 317 34.05 0.02 -14.14
CA GLY A 317 34.67 0.14 -12.82
C GLY A 317 35.66 1.30 -12.73
N VAL A 318 36.56 1.40 -13.71
CA VAL A 318 37.51 2.54 -13.82
C VAL A 318 36.76 3.87 -13.92
N CYS A 319 35.68 3.92 -14.72
CA CYS A 319 34.83 5.10 -14.81
C CYS A 319 34.22 5.49 -13.46
N MET A 320 33.72 4.53 -12.67
CA MET A 320 33.13 4.80 -11.35
C MET A 320 34.15 5.31 -10.33
N MET A 321 35.39 4.83 -10.36
CA MET A 321 36.46 5.30 -9.47
C MET A 321 36.90 6.73 -9.79
N ASN A 322 37.00 7.05 -11.08
CA ASN A 322 37.38 8.38 -11.54
C ASN A 322 36.22 9.39 -11.37
N LEU A 323 34.99 8.90 -11.17
CA LEU A 323 33.79 9.69 -10.95
C LEU A 323 33.04 9.24 -9.69
N PRO A 324 33.59 9.46 -8.48
CA PRO A 324 32.90 9.08 -7.24
C PRO A 324 31.53 9.76 -7.09
N GLY A 325 31.36 10.94 -7.72
CA GLY A 325 30.08 11.64 -7.78
C GLY A 325 28.96 10.92 -8.54
N LEU A 326 29.25 9.84 -9.28
CA LEU A 326 28.25 9.07 -10.04
C LEU A 326 27.14 8.50 -9.13
N LEU A 327 27.47 8.21 -7.86
CA LEU A 327 26.51 7.72 -6.85
C LEU A 327 25.47 8.77 -6.42
N ILE A 328 25.71 10.06 -6.68
CA ILE A 328 24.78 11.13 -6.30
C ILE A 328 23.44 10.98 -7.04
N ALA A 329 23.45 10.65 -8.34
CA ALA A 329 22.22 10.55 -9.13
C ALA A 329 21.29 9.40 -8.66
N PRO A 330 21.78 8.17 -8.43
CA PRO A 330 20.97 7.10 -7.82
C PRO A 330 20.45 7.42 -6.42
N LEU A 331 21.26 8.05 -5.56
CA LEU A 331 20.84 8.43 -4.21
C LEU A 331 19.76 9.51 -4.23
N LEU A 332 19.90 10.52 -5.11
CA LEU A 332 18.88 11.55 -5.31
C LEU A 332 17.58 10.94 -5.83
N ALA A 333 17.67 10.02 -6.80
CA ALA A 333 16.51 9.30 -7.32
C ALA A 333 15.82 8.44 -6.25
N PHE A 334 16.59 7.73 -5.42
CA PHE A 334 16.06 6.96 -4.29
C PHE A 334 15.33 7.86 -3.29
N ALA A 335 15.93 8.98 -2.87
CA ALA A 335 15.30 9.93 -1.96
C ALA A 335 14.02 10.52 -2.57
N ALA A 336 14.05 10.90 -3.85
CA ALA A 336 12.88 11.43 -4.56
C ALA A 336 11.76 10.38 -4.69
N LEU A 337 12.09 9.13 -5.00
CA LEU A 337 11.13 8.02 -5.06
C LEU A 337 10.54 7.71 -3.70
N ALA A 338 11.34 7.68 -2.64
CA ALA A 338 10.86 7.42 -1.28
C ALA A 338 9.91 8.53 -0.80
N LEU A 339 10.28 9.80 -1.00
CA LEU A 339 9.41 10.95 -0.68
C LEU A 339 8.12 10.93 -1.50
N PHE A 340 8.22 10.66 -2.80
CA PHE A 340 7.06 10.58 -3.67
C PHE A 340 6.14 9.42 -3.27
N LEU A 341 6.68 8.24 -3.01
CA LEU A 341 5.90 7.07 -2.62
C LEU A 341 5.21 7.30 -1.28
N ALA A 342 5.89 7.90 -0.30
CA ALA A 342 5.29 8.26 0.98
C ALA A 342 4.11 9.22 0.80
N PHE A 343 4.30 10.29 0.01
CA PHE A 343 3.23 11.23 -0.33
C PHE A 343 2.08 10.53 -1.05
N TRP A 344 2.39 9.70 -2.05
CA TRP A 344 1.39 8.98 -2.85
C TRP A 344 0.55 8.03 -2.00
N VAL A 345 1.16 7.25 -1.11
CA VAL A 345 0.47 6.32 -0.19
C VAL A 345 -0.50 7.09 0.71
N VAL A 346 -0.05 8.20 1.29
CA VAL A 346 -0.90 9.03 2.16
C VAL A 346 -2.13 9.53 1.39
N VAL A 347 -1.95 10.04 0.16
CA VAL A 347 -3.08 10.52 -0.65
C VAL A 347 -4.01 9.39 -1.06
N VAL A 348 -3.49 8.22 -1.43
CA VAL A 348 -4.34 7.06 -1.80
C VAL A 348 -5.17 6.57 -0.62
N ILE A 349 -4.61 6.55 0.60
CA ILE A 349 -5.41 6.26 1.81
C ILE A 349 -6.50 7.32 1.98
N CYS A 350 -6.19 8.60 1.75
CA CYS A 350 -7.19 9.67 1.82
C CYS A 350 -8.28 9.53 0.74
N ILE A 351 -7.94 9.13 -0.50
CA ILE A 351 -8.90 8.81 -1.57
C ILE A 351 -9.78 7.61 -1.18
N ALA A 352 -9.18 6.55 -0.66
CA ALA A 352 -9.89 5.35 -0.25
C ALA A 352 -10.88 5.61 0.90
N THR A 353 -10.52 6.54 1.80
CA THR A 353 -11.35 6.99 2.92
C THR A 353 -12.27 8.15 2.59
N ALA A 354 -12.16 8.73 1.38
CA ALA A 354 -12.97 9.86 0.95
C ALA A 354 -14.44 9.45 0.96
N SER A 355 -15.18 10.07 1.86
CA SER A 355 -16.58 9.76 2.11
C SER A 355 -17.33 11.03 2.42
N ALA A 356 -18.51 11.17 1.82
CA ALA A 356 -19.47 12.18 2.23
C ALA A 356 -20.36 11.57 3.32
N PRO A 357 -20.69 12.31 4.39
CA PRO A 357 -21.63 11.83 5.39
C PRO A 357 -23.00 11.64 4.73
N GLY A 358 -23.42 10.39 4.59
CA GLY A 358 -24.77 10.01 4.20
C GLY A 358 -25.58 9.62 5.44
N GLN A 359 -26.89 9.43 5.25
CA GLN A 359 -27.79 8.99 6.31
C GLN A 359 -28.50 7.73 5.86
N SER A 360 -28.45 6.67 6.67
CA SER A 360 -29.30 5.50 6.49
C SER A 360 -30.09 5.24 7.78
N PRO A 361 -31.41 4.97 7.66
CA PRO A 361 -32.17 4.48 8.80
C PRO A 361 -31.61 3.12 9.21
N ILE A 362 -31.50 2.88 10.51
CA ILE A 362 -31.32 1.52 11.03
C ILE A 362 -32.64 0.82 10.72
N ALA A 363 -32.65 -0.04 9.69
CA ALA A 363 -33.85 -0.76 9.32
C ALA A 363 -34.33 -1.57 10.54
N PRO A 364 -35.55 -1.33 11.06
CA PRO A 364 -36.11 -2.23 12.05
C PRO A 364 -36.38 -3.55 11.33
N PHE A 365 -35.75 -4.63 11.79
CA PHE A 365 -36.17 -5.96 11.38
C PHE A 365 -37.50 -6.23 12.09
N ASP A 366 -38.59 -6.17 11.34
CA ASP A 366 -39.86 -6.73 11.76
C ASP A 366 -39.74 -8.26 11.59
N ASN A 367 -39.91 -9.02 12.67
CA ASN A 367 -39.75 -10.47 12.68
C ASN A 367 -40.95 -11.20 12.07
N THR A 368 -41.78 -10.51 11.30
CA THR A 368 -42.91 -11.11 10.59
C THR A 368 -42.46 -11.54 9.20
N ALA A 369 -42.76 -12.79 8.84
CA ALA A 369 -42.39 -13.43 7.58
C ALA A 369 -43.12 -12.87 6.34
N ALA A 370 -43.30 -11.54 6.27
CA ALA A 370 -43.98 -10.85 5.19
C ALA A 370 -43.26 -9.53 4.87
N HIS A 371 -42.23 -9.60 4.03
CA HIS A 371 -42.10 -8.83 2.78
C HIS A 371 -40.65 -8.78 2.29
N GLN A 372 -40.36 -9.60 1.26
CA GLN A 372 -39.40 -9.27 0.22
C GLN A 372 -40.01 -8.16 -0.65
N GLN A 373 -39.86 -6.89 -0.27
CA GLN A 373 -39.96 -5.78 -1.21
C GLN A 373 -38.90 -4.71 -0.91
N PRO A 374 -38.26 -4.13 -1.94
CA PRO A 374 -37.33 -3.03 -1.75
C PRO A 374 -38.08 -1.80 -1.20
N PHE A 375 -37.52 -1.15 -0.17
CA PHE A 375 -38.05 0.10 0.34
C PHE A 375 -38.13 1.17 -0.77
N PRO A 376 -39.22 1.94 -0.88
CA PRO A 376 -39.32 3.04 -1.84
C PRO A 376 -38.30 4.13 -1.52
N THR A 377 -37.66 4.67 -2.55
CA THR A 377 -36.60 5.68 -2.48
C THR A 377 -37.06 7.08 -2.09
N ASP A 378 -38.34 7.28 -1.79
CA ASP A 378 -38.90 8.57 -1.34
C ASP A 378 -39.68 8.38 -0.04
N ILE A 379 -38.97 8.45 1.09
CA ILE A 379 -39.61 8.72 2.38
C ILE A 379 -39.41 10.21 2.68
N THR A 380 -40.37 11.03 2.25
CA THR A 380 -40.53 12.36 2.85
C THR A 380 -40.74 12.18 4.36
N PRO A 381 -40.03 12.93 5.22
CA PRO A 381 -40.19 12.79 6.66
C PRO A 381 -41.65 13.07 7.04
N PRO A 382 -42.30 12.22 7.86
CA PRO A 382 -43.66 12.52 8.31
C PRO A 382 -43.63 13.84 9.06
N LYS A 383 -44.30 14.84 8.49
CA LYS A 383 -44.61 16.09 9.18
C LYS A 383 -45.48 15.72 10.37
N ASN A 384 -44.93 15.91 11.57
CA ASN A 384 -45.61 15.87 12.88
C ASN A 384 -45.62 14.53 13.62
N THR A 385 -44.45 13.98 13.93
CA THR A 385 -44.26 13.21 15.17
C THR A 385 -43.04 13.72 15.92
N THR A 386 -43.27 14.30 17.10
CA THR A 386 -42.25 14.70 18.08
C THR A 386 -41.70 13.49 18.85
N ASP A 387 -41.47 12.36 18.16
CA ASP A 387 -40.96 11.15 18.80
C ASP A 387 -39.43 11.12 18.77
N ALA A 388 -38.83 11.33 19.95
CA ALA A 388 -37.40 11.20 20.17
C ALA A 388 -36.85 9.80 19.82
N SER A 389 -37.73 8.79 19.83
CA SER A 389 -37.44 7.39 19.46
C SER A 389 -37.03 7.21 17.99
N PHE A 390 -37.62 7.97 17.05
CA PHE A 390 -37.25 7.87 15.63
C PHE A 390 -35.87 8.49 15.35
N LYS A 391 -35.49 9.53 16.10
CA LYS A 391 -34.16 10.19 15.99
C LYS A 391 -33.01 9.32 16.53
N THR A 392 -33.29 8.37 17.42
CA THR A 392 -32.29 7.46 17.99
C THR A 392 -31.96 6.25 17.12
N ASN A 393 -32.73 6.02 16.04
CA ASN A 393 -32.57 4.88 15.13
C ASN A 393 -31.93 5.25 13.78
N LEU A 394 -31.23 6.38 13.69
CA LEU A 394 -30.44 6.73 12.51
C LEU A 394 -28.95 6.44 12.77
N ARG A 395 -28.29 5.78 11.81
CA ARG A 395 -26.85 5.55 11.81
C ARG A 395 -26.17 6.51 10.85
N VAL A 396 -24.99 6.99 11.23
CA VAL A 396 -24.14 7.71 10.28
C VAL A 396 -23.48 6.68 9.37
N GLU A 397 -23.89 6.68 8.11
CA GLU A 397 -23.27 5.86 7.07
C GLU A 397 -22.49 6.78 6.13
N TYR A 398 -21.19 6.52 6.05
CA TYR A 398 -20.32 7.23 5.15
C TYR A 398 -20.55 6.71 3.74
N THR A 399 -21.32 7.46 2.95
CA THR A 399 -21.52 7.14 1.54
C THR A 399 -20.26 7.44 0.76
N ASP A 400 -19.88 6.48 -0.07
CA ASP A 400 -18.71 6.58 -0.92
C ASP A 400 -18.82 7.78 -1.86
N ALA A 401 -17.84 8.69 -1.80
CA ALA A 401 -17.71 9.75 -2.77
C ALA A 401 -17.25 9.14 -4.11
N LYS A 402 -18.20 8.60 -4.89
CA LYS A 402 -17.93 7.87 -6.15
C LYS A 402 -17.01 8.65 -7.10
N ALA A 403 -17.18 9.97 -7.17
CA ALA A 403 -16.33 10.84 -7.98
C ALA A 403 -14.85 10.83 -7.52
N ILE A 404 -14.59 10.96 -6.22
CA ILE A 404 -13.22 10.97 -5.66
C ILE A 404 -12.61 9.56 -5.77
N LYS A 405 -13.37 8.51 -5.45
CA LYS A 405 -12.92 7.12 -5.60
C LYS A 405 -12.61 6.76 -7.05
N SER A 406 -13.34 7.31 -8.02
CA SER A 406 -13.06 7.12 -9.46
C SER A 406 -11.73 7.75 -9.89
N MET A 407 -11.29 8.84 -9.24
CA MET A 407 -10.00 9.49 -9.51
C MET A 407 -8.78 8.66 -9.05
N PHE A 408 -8.98 7.56 -8.32
CA PHE A 408 -7.92 6.63 -7.94
C PHE A 408 -7.07 6.18 -9.14
N TRP A 409 -7.70 5.85 -10.27
CA TRP A 409 -6.98 5.39 -11.46
C TRP A 409 -6.04 6.44 -12.04
N ILE A 410 -6.39 7.72 -11.94
CA ILE A 410 -5.52 8.83 -12.37
C ILE A 410 -4.27 8.88 -11.47
N TYR A 411 -4.44 8.64 -10.17
CA TYR A 411 -3.34 8.56 -9.21
C TYR A 411 -2.43 7.35 -9.47
N VAL A 412 -2.98 6.21 -9.90
CA VAL A 412 -2.20 5.04 -10.33
C VAL A 412 -1.39 5.35 -11.60
N ILE A 413 -1.98 6.01 -12.59
CA ILE A 413 -1.25 6.48 -13.78
C ILE A 413 -0.12 7.44 -13.35
N GLY A 414 -0.42 8.34 -12.41
CA GLY A 414 0.56 9.27 -11.86
C GLY A 414 1.72 8.62 -11.13
N LEU A 415 1.49 7.50 -10.44
CA LEU A 415 2.53 6.66 -9.84
C LEU A 415 3.50 6.17 -10.91
N ILE A 416 2.97 5.54 -11.96
CA ILE A 416 3.79 4.95 -13.02
C ILE A 416 4.56 6.05 -13.75
N TRP A 417 3.89 7.12 -14.18
CA TRP A 417 4.57 8.16 -14.96
C TRP A 417 5.64 8.88 -14.15
N THR A 418 5.36 9.22 -12.89
CA THR A 418 6.35 9.88 -12.03
C THR A 418 7.54 8.99 -11.71
N THR A 419 7.31 7.70 -11.42
CA THR A 419 8.42 6.78 -11.14
C THR A 419 9.32 6.60 -12.36
N GLU A 420 8.73 6.43 -13.56
CA GLU A 420 9.48 6.38 -14.82
C GLU A 420 10.22 7.69 -15.10
N PHE A 421 9.62 8.85 -14.79
CA PHE A 421 10.28 10.15 -14.93
C PHE A 421 11.52 10.28 -14.03
N ILE A 422 11.42 9.86 -12.76
CA ILE A 422 12.55 9.90 -11.81
C ILE A 422 13.66 8.94 -12.26
N PHE A 423 13.31 7.71 -12.68
CA PHE A 423 14.29 6.77 -13.23
C PHE A 423 14.95 7.28 -14.51
N ALA A 424 14.19 7.90 -15.41
CA ALA A 424 14.74 8.49 -16.63
C ALA A 424 15.67 9.69 -16.33
N CYS A 425 15.37 10.49 -15.30
CA CYS A 425 16.28 11.54 -14.80
C CYS A 425 17.60 10.94 -14.30
N GLN A 426 17.53 9.83 -13.55
CA GLN A 426 18.71 9.11 -13.08
C GLN A 426 19.55 8.58 -14.25
N GLN A 427 18.92 7.86 -15.19
CA GLN A 427 19.59 7.27 -16.35
C GLN A 427 20.24 8.34 -17.23
N PHE A 428 19.55 9.45 -17.48
CA PHE A 428 20.11 10.58 -18.22
C PHE A 428 21.34 11.15 -17.50
N SER A 429 21.24 11.39 -16.19
CA SER A 429 22.34 11.96 -15.41
C SER A 429 23.58 11.08 -15.41
N LEU A 430 23.40 9.75 -15.28
CA LEU A 430 24.48 8.78 -15.37
C LEU A 430 25.13 8.77 -16.76
N ALA A 431 24.32 8.64 -17.82
CA ALA A 431 24.83 8.60 -19.19
C ALA A 431 25.57 9.89 -19.58
N ALA A 432 25.02 11.05 -19.21
CA ALA A 432 25.63 12.35 -19.49
C ALA A 432 26.93 12.56 -18.68
N ALA A 433 26.99 12.13 -17.42
CA ALA A 433 28.20 12.22 -16.60
C ALA A 433 29.34 11.38 -17.20
N VAL A 434 29.04 10.13 -17.58
CA VAL A 434 30.00 9.23 -18.24
C VAL A 434 30.47 9.82 -19.57
N ALA A 435 29.56 10.34 -20.39
CA ALA A 435 29.92 10.97 -21.66
C ALA A 435 30.81 12.22 -21.47
N PHE A 436 30.52 13.07 -20.48
CA PHE A 436 31.34 14.26 -20.22
C PHE A 436 32.74 13.91 -19.72
N TRP A 437 32.87 12.86 -18.93
CA TRP A 437 34.16 12.33 -18.50
C TRP A 437 34.93 11.69 -19.65
N TYR A 438 34.29 10.78 -20.40
CA TYR A 438 34.92 10.05 -21.50
C TYR A 438 35.43 10.99 -22.61
N PHE A 439 34.64 12.00 -22.99
CA PHE A 439 35.03 13.00 -23.99
C PHE A 439 35.78 14.21 -23.39
N GLN A 440 36.28 14.10 -22.15
CA GLN A 440 37.13 15.09 -21.48
C GLN A 440 36.60 16.53 -21.56
N LYS A 441 35.30 16.74 -21.30
CA LYS A 441 34.75 18.10 -21.23
C LYS A 441 35.41 18.90 -20.10
N PRO A 442 35.62 20.22 -20.26
CA PRO A 442 36.28 21.06 -19.26
C PRO A 442 35.37 21.31 -18.06
N THR A 443 35.17 20.29 -17.22
CA THR A 443 34.35 20.32 -16.01
C THR A 443 35.00 19.48 -14.94
N SER A 444 35.31 20.08 -13.78
CA SER A 444 35.90 19.37 -12.62
C SER A 444 34.91 18.42 -11.94
N THR A 445 33.61 18.62 -12.13
CA THR A 445 32.55 17.80 -11.53
C THR A 445 31.55 17.34 -12.59
N PRO A 446 31.88 16.32 -13.42
CA PRO A 446 31.04 15.89 -14.55
C PRO A 446 29.62 15.49 -14.15
N THR A 447 29.44 14.86 -12.99
CA THR A 447 28.12 14.39 -12.54
C THR A 447 27.17 15.52 -12.14
N THR A 448 27.62 16.45 -11.30
CA THR A 448 26.78 17.60 -10.89
C THR A 448 26.50 18.51 -12.08
N TYR A 449 27.46 18.64 -13.00
CA TYR A 449 27.26 19.34 -14.25
C TYR A 449 26.22 18.66 -15.15
N ALA A 450 26.22 17.33 -15.24
CA ALA A 450 25.20 16.54 -15.94
C ALA A 450 23.80 16.73 -15.35
N ILE A 451 23.66 16.67 -14.02
CA ILE A 451 22.39 16.95 -13.33
C ILE A 451 21.93 18.39 -13.59
N GLY A 452 22.84 19.36 -13.54
CA GLY A 452 22.53 20.76 -13.87
C GLY A 452 22.06 20.95 -15.32
N LYS A 453 22.67 20.24 -16.28
CA LYS A 453 22.22 20.25 -17.69
C LYS A 453 20.87 19.56 -17.88
N LEU A 454 20.62 18.47 -17.16
CA LEU A 454 19.32 17.81 -17.13
C LEU A 454 18.23 18.80 -16.72
N LEU A 455 18.38 19.39 -15.52
CA LEU A 455 17.40 20.30 -14.94
C LEU A 455 17.17 21.56 -15.80
N LYS A 456 18.24 22.10 -16.39
CA LYS A 456 18.15 23.34 -17.17
C LYS A 456 17.60 23.15 -18.58
N TYR A 457 17.94 22.04 -19.25
CA TYR A 457 17.68 21.91 -20.69
C TYR A 457 16.88 20.68 -21.11
N HIS A 458 16.92 19.58 -20.36
CA HIS A 458 16.47 18.28 -20.88
C HIS A 458 15.28 17.64 -20.14
N LEU A 459 14.69 18.32 -19.14
CA LEU A 459 13.51 17.81 -18.44
C LEU A 459 12.34 17.51 -19.38
N GLY A 460 12.15 18.29 -20.45
CA GLY A 460 11.08 18.01 -21.43
C GLY A 460 11.29 16.70 -22.18
N THR A 461 12.52 16.40 -22.61
CA THR A 461 12.84 15.15 -23.30
C THR A 461 12.67 13.95 -22.36
N VAL A 462 13.03 14.10 -21.08
CA VAL A 462 12.83 13.08 -20.06
C VAL A 462 11.34 12.87 -19.75
N ALA A 463 10.55 13.95 -19.67
CA ALA A 463 9.09 13.88 -19.53
C ALA A 463 8.42 13.16 -20.69
N LYS A 464 8.85 13.45 -21.93
CA LYS A 464 8.38 12.76 -23.14
C LYS A 464 8.74 11.28 -23.12
N GLY A 465 9.99 10.93 -22.81
CA GLY A 465 10.45 9.54 -22.77
C GLY A 465 9.70 8.71 -21.73
N SER A 466 9.57 9.22 -20.51
CA SER A 466 8.82 8.56 -19.42
C SER A 466 7.33 8.41 -19.73
N PHE A 467 6.73 9.37 -20.44
CA PHE A 467 5.34 9.27 -20.88
C PHE A 467 5.13 8.12 -21.88
N VAL A 468 6.01 8.00 -22.88
CA VAL A 468 5.96 6.91 -23.87
C VAL A 468 6.11 5.55 -23.19
N ILE A 469 7.06 5.43 -22.26
CA ILE A 469 7.23 4.19 -21.47
C ILE A 469 5.95 3.86 -20.70
N THR A 470 5.32 4.85 -20.07
CA THR A 470 4.08 4.69 -19.31
C THR A 470 2.93 4.15 -20.19
N ILE A 471 2.76 4.70 -21.39
CA ILE A 471 1.73 4.26 -22.35
C ILE A 471 1.86 2.77 -22.66
N PHE A 472 3.07 2.25 -22.84
CA PHE A 472 3.28 0.83 -23.15
C PHE A 472 3.27 -0.07 -21.90
N LYS A 473 3.65 0.49 -20.74
CA LYS A 473 3.72 -0.27 -19.48
C LYS A 473 2.33 -0.59 -18.92
N ILE A 474 1.35 0.30 -19.08
CA ILE A 474 -0.02 0.08 -18.57
C ILE A 474 -0.70 -1.14 -19.25
N PRO A 475 -0.79 -1.24 -20.59
CA PRO A 475 -1.36 -2.41 -21.25
C PRO A 475 -0.63 -3.70 -20.91
N ARG A 476 0.71 -3.65 -20.79
CA ARG A 476 1.50 -4.81 -20.38
C ARG A 476 1.10 -5.29 -18.99
N LEU A 477 0.96 -4.39 -18.02
CA LEU A 477 0.53 -4.73 -16.66
C LEU A 477 -0.88 -5.33 -16.65
N ILE A 478 -1.82 -4.76 -17.43
CA ILE A 478 -3.20 -5.28 -17.56
C ILE A 478 -3.19 -6.69 -18.17
N LEU A 479 -2.45 -6.89 -19.25
CA LEU A 479 -2.33 -8.20 -19.91
C LEU A 479 -1.67 -9.24 -18.99
N THR A 480 -0.63 -8.88 -18.26
CA THR A 480 -0.01 -9.77 -17.26
C THR A 480 -0.98 -10.13 -16.16
N TYR A 481 -1.80 -9.18 -15.68
CA TYR A 481 -2.83 -9.45 -14.69
C TYR A 481 -3.92 -10.39 -15.23
N LEU A 482 -4.42 -10.15 -16.45
CA LEU A 482 -5.42 -11.00 -17.09
C LEU A 482 -4.91 -12.42 -17.39
N TYR A 483 -3.61 -12.59 -17.60
CA TYR A 483 -2.99 -13.89 -17.84
C TYR A 483 -2.67 -14.65 -16.54
N ALA A 484 -2.51 -13.93 -15.43
CA ALA A 484 -2.25 -14.52 -14.11
C ALA A 484 -3.51 -14.97 -13.37
N LYS A 485 -4.69 -14.60 -13.88
CA LYS A 485 -6.00 -14.99 -13.39
C LYS A 485 -6.59 -16.06 -14.30
#